data_AF-A0A349QNB0-F1
#
_entry.id   AF-A0A349QNB0-F1
#
_cell.length_a   1.000
_cell.length_b   1.000
_cell.length_c   1.000
_cell.angle_alpha   90.00
_cell.angle_beta   90.00
_cell.angle_gamma   90.00
#
_symmetry.space_group_name_H-M   'P 1'
#
loop_
_entity.id
_entity.type
_entity.pdbx_description
1 polymer ?
#
loop_
_entity_poly.entity_id
_entity_poly.type
_entity_poly.pdbx_seq_one_letter_code
_entity_poly.pdbx_strand_id
1 'polypeptide(L)' 'MSKMDEYMVVLPEAHPLCEKEKFEIENLENEPFMLSEHGGKTEVTELLEKSDVHPQK' A
#
# COMPACT_ATOMS: atom_id res chain seq x y z
N MET A 1 -5.59 18.92 -17.15
CA MET A 1 -5.23 17.58 -16.63
C MET A 1 -5.83 17.48 -15.25
N SER A 2 -6.70 16.51 -15.01
CA SER A 2 -7.29 16.26 -13.69
C SER A 2 -6.20 15.81 -12.71
N LYS A 3 -6.25 16.26 -11.45
CA LYS A 3 -5.36 15.78 -10.39
C LYS A 3 -5.70 14.31 -10.10
N MET A 4 -4.71 13.43 -10.01
CA MET A 4 -4.92 12.06 -9.53
C MET A 4 -4.97 12.05 -8.01
N ASP A 5 -5.83 11.21 -7.45
CA ASP A 5 -5.91 11.00 -6.01
C ASP A 5 -4.65 10.29 -5.51
N GLU A 6 -4.25 10.59 -4.27
CA GLU A 6 -3.09 9.98 -3.64
C GLU A 6 -3.45 8.60 -3.06
N TYR A 7 -2.58 7.62 -3.25
CA TYR A 7 -2.67 6.36 -2.53
C TYR A 7 -2.26 6.56 -1.08
N MET A 8 -3.02 5.98 -0.16
CA MET A 8 -2.76 6.02 1.27
C MET A 8 -2.82 4.62 1.87
N VAL A 9 -1.98 4.39 2.89
CA VAL A 9 -1.99 3.16 3.69
C VAL A 9 -2.52 3.48 5.08
N VAL A 10 -3.38 2.61 5.59
CA VAL A 10 -3.84 2.68 6.98
C VAL A 10 -2.90 1.85 7.83
N LEU A 11 -2.31 2.48 8.86
CA LEU A 11 -1.30 1.87 9.72
C LEU A 11 -1.76 1.91 11.18
N PRO A 12 -1.32 0.95 12.02
CA PRO A 12 -1.40 1.09 13.47
C PRO A 12 -0.67 2.36 13.95
N GLU A 13 -1.17 3.03 14.98
CA GLU A 13 -0.60 4.30 15.46
C GLU A 13 0.90 4.20 15.81
N ALA A 14 1.34 3.06 16.33
CA ALA A 14 2.73 2.81 16.71
C ALA A 14 3.61 2.26 15.57
N HIS A 15 3.11 2.22 14.33
CA HIS A 15 3.88 1.70 13.20
C HIS A 15 5.03 2.65 12.83
N PRO A 16 6.26 2.16 12.58
CA PRO A 16 7.41 3.03 12.27
C PRO A 16 7.20 3.96 11.07
N LEU A 17 6.40 3.53 10.09
CA LEU A 17 6.08 4.38 8.93
C LEU A 17 5.17 5.58 9.24
N CYS A 18 4.52 5.63 10.41
CA CYS A 18 3.75 6.80 10.84
C CYS A 18 4.65 8.04 11.08
N GLU A 19 5.97 7.87 11.23
CA GLU A 19 6.92 8.97 11.34
C GLU A 19 7.22 9.65 9.98
N LYS A 20 6.75 9.07 8.87
CA LYS A 20 7.00 9.56 7.51
C LYS A 20 5.73 10.14 6.90
N GLU A 21 5.81 11.36 6.35
CA GLU A 21 4.69 11.97 5.59
C GLU A 21 4.42 11.21 4.28
N LYS A 22 5.48 10.71 3.63
CA LYS A 22 5.45 9.86 2.44
C LYS A 22 6.51 8.78 2.57
N PHE A 23 6.26 7.62 1.99
CA PHE A 23 7.20 6.51 1.97
C PHE A 23 7.13 5.77 0.63
N GLU A 24 8.21 5.09 0.29
CA GLU A 24 8.33 4.35 -0.97
C GLU A 24 7.54 3.04 -0.87
N ILE A 25 6.97 2.56 -1.98
CA ILE A 25 6.11 1.37 -1.96
C ILE A 25 6.86 0.11 -1.49
N GLU A 26 8.17 0.05 -1.73
CA GLU A 26 9.07 -1.01 -1.26
C GLU A 26 9.17 -1.07 0.26
N ASN A 27 8.74 -0.03 1.00
CA ASN A 27 8.63 -0.09 2.45
C ASN A 27 7.47 -0.99 2.93
N LEU A 28 6.58 -1.43 2.04
CA LEU A 28 5.52 -2.39 2.34
C LEU A 28 5.95 -3.84 2.07
N GLU A 29 7.16 -4.06 1.54
CA GLU A 29 7.70 -5.39 1.28
C GLU A 29 7.77 -6.19 2.58
N ASN A 30 7.17 -7.38 2.59
CA ASN A 30 7.04 -8.26 3.76
C ASN A 30 6.24 -7.71 4.96
N GLU A 31 5.63 -6.53 4.88
CA GLU A 31 4.77 -6.00 5.96
C GLU A 31 3.42 -6.75 6.01
N PRO A 32 2.83 -6.97 7.20
CA PRO A 32 1.46 -7.45 7.31
C PRO A 32 0.49 -6.46 6.65
N PHE A 33 -0.28 -6.92 5.67
CA PHE A 33 -1.08 -6.04 4.82
C PHE A 33 -2.43 -6.68 4.48
N MET A 34 -3.50 -5.93 4.79
CA MET A 34 -4.85 -6.37 4.49
C MET A 34 -5.33 -5.76 3.17
N LEU A 35 -5.55 -6.62 2.17
CA LEU A 35 -6.24 -6.23 0.95
C LEU A 35 -7.73 -6.55 1.10
N SER A 36 -8.58 -5.52 0.98
CA SER A 36 -10.03 -5.68 0.94
C SER A 36 -10.48 -6.22 -0.42
N GLU A 37 -10.20 -7.48 -0.69
CA GLU A 37 -10.63 -8.15 -1.92
C GLU A 37 -12.09 -8.59 -1.79
N HIS A 38 -13.02 -7.74 -2.17
CA HIS A 38 -14.38 -8.16 -2.48
C HIS A 38 -14.58 -8.11 -4.00
N GLY A 39 -14.24 -9.22 -4.66
CA GLY A 39 -14.70 -9.49 -6.03
C GLY A 39 -13.73 -9.16 -7.16
N GLY A 40 -12.41 -9.18 -6.94
CA GLY A 40 -11.43 -9.11 -8.02
C GLY A 40 -10.13 -8.39 -7.66
N LYS A 41 -9.24 -8.27 -8.64
CA LYS A 41 -8.00 -7.51 -8.54
C LYS A 41 -8.33 -6.01 -8.43
N THR A 42 -7.79 -5.35 -7.41
CA THR A 42 -7.99 -3.91 -7.19
C THR A 42 -6.85 -3.11 -7.80
N GLU A 43 -7.02 -1.79 -7.95
CA GLU A 43 -5.94 -0.88 -8.36
C GLU A 43 -4.71 -0.97 -7.44
N VAL A 44 -4.93 -1.18 -6.13
CA VAL A 44 -3.84 -1.36 -5.15
C VAL A 44 -3.09 -2.66 -5.40
N THR A 45 -3.80 -3.76 -5.69
CA THR A 45 -3.18 -5.04 -6.04
C THR A 45 -2.35 -4.91 -7.33
N GLU A 46 -2.85 -4.21 -8.35
CA GLU A 46 -2.08 -3.93 -9.57
C GLU A 46 -0.86 -3.06 -9.32
N LEU A 47 -0.96 -2.07 -8.43
CA LEU A 47 0.14 -1.18 -8.08
C LEU A 47 1.28 -1.94 -7.39
N LEU A 48 0.95 -2.82 -6.44
CA LEU A 48 1.93 -3.67 -5.76
C LEU A 48 2.63 -4.60 -6.76
N GLU A 49 1.87 -5.27 -7.64
CA GLU A 49 2.45 -6.17 -8.66
C GLU A 49 3.33 -5.42 -9.68
N LYS A 50 2.91 -4.25 -10.16
CA LYS A 50 3.72 -3.43 -11.09
C LYS A 50 5.02 -2.96 -10.46
N SER A 51 5.06 -2.87 -9.13
CA SER A 51 6.22 -2.44 -8.36
C SER A 51 7.05 -3.62 -7.83
N ASP A 52 6.64 -4.86 -8.13
CA ASP A 52 7.24 -6.10 -7.62
C ASP A 52 7.37 -6.14 -6.08
N VAL A 53 6.35 -5.62 -5.39
CA VAL A 53 6.25 -5.60 -3.92
C VAL A 53 5.22 -6.61 -3.43
N HIS A 54 5.61 -7.41 -2.44
CA HIS A 54 4.85 -8.55 -1.93
C HIS A 54 4.63 -8.43 -0.42
N PRO A 55 3.62 -7.66 0.04
CA PRO A 55 3.25 -7.63 1.45
C PRO A 55 2.67 -8.97 1.91
N GLN A 56 2.76 -9.27 3.21
CA GLN A 56 2.29 -10.53 3.79
C GLN A 56 0.83 -10.45 4.20
N LYS A 57 0.06 -11.52 3.94
CA LYS A 57 -1.34 -11.66 4.39
C LYS A 57 -1.44 -12.02 5.86
#